data_AF-A0A1E3I0J5-F1
#
_entry.id   AF-A0A1E3I0J5-F1
#
_cell.length_a   1.000
_cell.length_b   1.000
_cell.length_c   1.000
_cell.angle_alpha   90.00
_cell.angle_beta   90.00
_cell.angle_gamma   90.00
#
_symmetry.space_group_name_H-M   'P 1'
#
loop_
_entity.id
_entity.type
_entity.pdbx_description
1 polymer ?
#
loop_
_entity_poly.entity_id
_entity_poly.type
_entity_poly.pdbx_seq_one_letter_code
_entity_poly.pdbx_strand_id
1 'polypeptide(L)'
;MVKAWGYATYVVTFFCGLIDAMENAEEKIYEAELKEAWKIVDLYRSYQSELSYTMDAFLDLELGHALPERTWAPIPGPVDYDRILEVEESIFRPTQHNKGRDVPLITPLFIFLTLHILGLQEEGFPPKWLSLWDRFKPDKKFCYSFPNDKPLKQKEIAIKDKGGAVWVRR
;
A
#
# COMPACT_ATOMS: atom_id res chain seq x y z
N MET A 1 -2.51 2.97 -10.25
CA MET A 1 -1.25 2.58 -9.60
C MET A 1 -0.75 3.65 -8.63
N VAL A 2 -0.29 4.83 -9.07
CA VAL A 2 0.28 5.87 -8.17
C VAL A 2 -0.66 6.28 -7.03
N LYS A 3 -1.97 6.40 -7.31
CA LYS A 3 -3.00 6.67 -6.27
C LYS A 3 -3.12 5.54 -5.25
N ALA A 4 -3.19 4.30 -5.71
CA ALA A 4 -3.29 3.12 -4.84
C ALA A 4 -2.02 2.97 -3.98
N TRP A 5 -0.84 3.18 -4.58
CA TRP A 5 0.43 3.21 -3.85
C TRP A 5 0.43 4.31 -2.80
N GLY A 6 0.06 5.53 -3.17
CA GLY A 6 0.00 6.66 -2.23
C GLY A 6 -0.96 6.40 -1.07
N TYR A 7 -2.15 5.84 -1.36
CA TYR A 7 -3.10 5.43 -0.32
C TYR A 7 -2.51 4.37 0.61
N ALA A 8 -1.90 3.33 0.05
CA ALA A 8 -1.28 2.29 0.87
C ALA A 8 -0.17 2.84 1.77
N THR A 9 0.68 3.73 1.24
CA THR A 9 1.71 4.46 2.00
C THR A 9 1.11 5.29 3.12
N TYR A 10 -0.01 5.96 2.86
CA TYR A 10 -0.68 6.75 3.88
C TYR A 10 -1.25 5.89 5.00
N VAL A 11 -1.88 4.75 4.67
CA VAL A 11 -2.42 3.79 5.64
C VAL A 11 -1.33 3.24 6.55
N VAL A 12 -0.21 2.74 6.01
CA VAL A 12 0.89 2.24 6.85
C VAL A 12 1.43 3.33 7.75
N THR A 13 1.64 4.53 7.22
CA THR A 13 2.17 5.65 8.01
C THR A 13 1.23 6.01 9.17
N PHE A 14 -0.08 6.07 8.90
CA PHE A 14 -1.12 6.29 9.92
C PHE A 14 -1.12 5.16 10.98
N PHE A 15 -1.15 3.89 10.58
CA PHE A 15 -1.23 2.82 11.58
C PHE A 15 0.07 2.65 12.38
N CYS A 16 1.24 2.85 11.78
CA CYS A 16 2.51 2.86 12.50
C CYS A 16 2.56 3.96 13.57
N GLY A 17 2.07 5.17 13.27
CA GLY A 17 1.98 6.22 14.27
C GLY A 17 1.03 5.87 15.41
N LEU A 18 -0.10 5.24 15.09
CA LEU A 18 -1.05 4.83 16.11
C LEU A 18 -0.48 3.73 17.01
N ILE A 19 0.20 2.75 16.44
CA ILE A 19 0.89 1.69 17.18
C ILE A 19 1.93 2.28 18.13
N ASP A 20 2.84 3.11 17.63
CA ASP A 20 3.87 3.76 18.45
C ASP A 20 3.25 4.54 19.63
N ALA A 21 2.18 5.28 19.38
CA ALA A 21 1.50 6.04 20.43
C ALA A 21 0.76 5.14 21.45
N MET A 22 0.16 4.03 21.01
CA MET A 22 -0.50 3.07 21.90
C MET A 22 0.50 2.25 22.73
N GLU A 23 1.64 1.86 22.16
CA GLU A 23 2.71 1.13 22.87
C GLU A 23 3.36 1.98 23.97
N ASN A 24 3.45 3.29 23.74
CA ASN A 24 4.01 4.26 24.70
C ASN A 24 2.98 4.85 25.67
N ALA A 25 1.70 4.46 25.57
CA ALA A 25 0.66 4.96 26.47
C ALA A 25 0.80 4.35 27.88
N GLU A 26 0.50 5.15 28.92
CA GLU A 26 0.48 4.66 30.31
C GLU A 26 -0.60 3.57 30.53
N GLU A 27 -1.72 3.67 29.80
CA GLU A 27 -2.82 2.71 29.82
C GLU A 27 -2.57 1.57 28.81
N LYS A 28 -2.21 0.38 29.29
CA LYS A 28 -1.95 -0.82 28.45
C LYS A 28 -3.21 -1.61 28.04
N ILE A 29 -4.35 -0.94 27.84
CA ILE A 29 -5.65 -1.61 27.60
C ILE A 29 -5.95 -1.89 26.12
N TYR A 30 -5.01 -1.65 25.20
CA TYR A 30 -5.22 -1.68 23.75
C TYR A 30 -4.56 -2.88 23.03
N GLU A 31 -4.35 -4.00 23.73
CA GLU A 31 -3.64 -5.15 23.17
C GLU A 31 -4.35 -5.73 21.92
N ALA A 32 -5.69 -5.75 21.94
CA ALA A 32 -6.48 -6.21 20.80
C ALA A 32 -6.35 -5.25 19.60
N GLU A 33 -6.44 -3.95 19.85
CA GLU A 33 -6.30 -2.90 18.84
C GLU A 33 -4.88 -2.86 18.27
N LEU A 34 -3.85 -3.05 19.10
CA LEU A 34 -2.45 -3.16 18.65
C LEU A 34 -2.29 -4.33 17.68
N LYS A 35 -2.83 -5.51 18.04
CA LYS A 35 -2.76 -6.69 17.18
C LYS A 35 -3.50 -6.49 15.86
N GLU A 36 -4.64 -5.81 15.87
CA GLU A 36 -5.41 -5.50 14.67
C GLU A 36 -4.69 -4.44 13.80
N ALA A 37 -4.11 -3.40 14.42
CA ALA A 37 -3.33 -2.38 13.73
C ALA A 37 -2.10 -2.96 13.04
N TRP A 38 -1.37 -3.86 13.71
CA TRP A 38 -0.22 -4.57 13.11
C TRP A 38 -0.63 -5.38 11.88
N LYS A 39 -1.74 -6.13 11.93
CA LYS A 39 -2.27 -6.85 10.77
C LYS A 39 -2.58 -5.94 9.58
N ILE A 40 -3.13 -4.76 9.84
CA ILE A 40 -3.39 -3.76 8.80
C ILE A 40 -2.07 -3.25 8.20
N VAL A 41 -1.07 -2.98 9.04
CA VAL A 41 0.26 -2.54 8.59
C VAL A 41 0.92 -3.59 7.70
N ASP A 42 0.94 -4.85 8.13
CA ASP A 42 1.57 -5.94 7.38
C ASP A 42 0.91 -6.09 5.99
N LEU A 43 -0.42 -6.15 5.97
CA LEU A 43 -1.21 -6.23 4.72
C LEU A 43 -0.86 -5.09 3.74
N TYR A 44 -0.91 -3.85 4.21
CA TYR A 44 -0.67 -2.69 3.35
C TYR A 44 0.81 -2.51 2.98
N ARG A 45 1.76 -3.05 3.75
CA ARG A 45 3.18 -3.12 3.37
C ARG A 45 3.39 -4.07 2.20
N SER A 46 2.77 -5.25 2.21
CA SER A 46 2.83 -6.18 1.08
C SER A 46 2.30 -5.53 -0.20
N TYR A 47 1.21 -4.77 -0.10
CA TYR A 47 0.66 -3.99 -1.22
C TYR A 47 1.61 -2.90 -1.73
N GLN A 48 2.26 -2.16 -0.83
CA GLN A 48 3.26 -1.16 -1.22
C GLN A 48 4.44 -1.79 -1.94
N SER A 49 4.95 -2.91 -1.44
CA SER A 49 6.10 -3.60 -2.02
C SER A 49 5.84 -4.00 -3.46
N GLU A 50 4.69 -4.63 -3.73
CA GLU A 50 4.31 -5.07 -5.08
C GLU A 50 4.09 -3.89 -6.04
N LEU A 51 3.41 -2.84 -5.57
CA LEU A 51 3.19 -1.63 -6.38
C LEU A 51 4.50 -0.88 -6.67
N SER A 52 5.41 -0.79 -5.70
CA SER A 52 6.71 -0.13 -5.86
C SER A 52 7.57 -0.88 -6.87
N TYR A 53 7.69 -2.19 -6.71
CA TYR A 53 8.40 -3.05 -7.65
C TYR A 53 7.87 -2.90 -9.08
N THR A 54 6.55 -2.90 -9.24
CA THR A 54 5.92 -2.73 -10.55
C THR A 54 6.25 -1.36 -11.17
N MET A 55 6.14 -0.27 -10.39
CA MET A 55 6.46 1.07 -10.87
C MET A 55 7.93 1.21 -11.29
N ASP A 56 8.85 0.67 -10.49
CA ASP A 56 10.28 0.69 -10.79
C ASP A 56 10.59 -0.12 -12.04
N ALA A 57 9.99 -1.31 -12.20
CA ALA A 57 10.13 -2.13 -13.40
C ALA A 57 9.62 -1.40 -14.66
N PHE A 58 8.49 -0.69 -14.58
CA PHE A 58 8.02 0.15 -15.68
C PHE A 58 9.00 1.25 -16.05
N LEU A 59 9.53 1.95 -15.05
CA LEU A 59 10.47 3.05 -15.26
C LEU A 59 11.75 2.55 -15.94
N ASP A 60 12.31 1.43 -15.49
CA ASP A 60 13.50 0.82 -16.10
C ASP A 60 13.27 0.45 -17.57
N LEU A 61 12.07 -0.05 -17.88
CA LEU A 61 11.68 -0.42 -19.25
C LEU A 61 11.45 0.79 -20.16
N GLU A 62 10.83 1.85 -19.63
CA GLU A 62 10.66 3.12 -20.35
C GLU A 62 12.02 3.74 -20.67
N LEU A 63 12.91 3.84 -19.69
CA LEU A 63 14.27 4.36 -19.85
C LEU A 63 15.13 3.50 -20.79
N GLY A 64 14.91 2.19 -20.79
CA GLY A 64 15.58 1.24 -21.69
C GLY A 64 15.00 1.17 -23.11
N HIS A 65 13.95 1.93 -23.43
CA HIS A 65 13.16 1.84 -24.67
C HIS A 65 12.73 0.40 -25.01
N ALA A 66 12.40 -0.37 -23.97
CA ALA A 66 12.21 -1.81 -24.04
C ALA A 66 10.84 -2.24 -23.53
N LEU A 67 9.77 -1.52 -23.89
CA LEU A 67 8.37 -1.94 -23.67
C LEU A 67 7.82 -2.71 -24.90
N PRO A 68 8.10 -4.02 -25.09
CA PRO A 68 7.40 -4.84 -26.08
C PRO A 68 6.02 -5.29 -25.56
N GLU A 69 5.16 -5.71 -26.49
CA GLU A 69 3.84 -6.32 -26.19
C GLU A 69 3.90 -7.57 -25.29
N ARG A 70 5.09 -8.19 -25.14
CA ARG A 70 5.30 -9.45 -24.42
C ARG A 70 5.86 -9.28 -22.99
N THR A 71 6.03 -8.06 -22.48
CA THR A 71 6.57 -7.85 -21.12
C THR A 71 5.57 -8.24 -20.02
N TRP A 72 4.32 -8.45 -20.40
CA TRP A 72 3.25 -8.86 -19.52
C TRP A 72 3.30 -10.37 -19.27
N ALA A 73 3.52 -10.78 -18.03
CA ALA A 73 3.25 -12.15 -17.62
C ALA A 73 1.73 -12.42 -17.71
N PRO A 74 1.28 -13.64 -18.06
CA PRO A 74 -0.14 -13.97 -17.97
C PRO A 74 -0.61 -13.89 -16.51
N ILE A 75 -1.88 -13.55 -16.29
CA ILE A 75 -2.50 -13.60 -14.96
C ILE A 75 -2.58 -15.07 -14.53
N PRO A 76 -1.92 -15.49 -13.43
CA PRO A 76 -2.01 -16.87 -12.97
C PRO A 76 -3.39 -17.11 -12.32
N GLY A 77 -4.29 -17.83 -13.01
CA GLY A 77 -5.53 -18.39 -12.45
C GLY A 77 -6.47 -17.38 -11.74
N PRO A 78 -7.47 -17.87 -10.97
CA PRO A 78 -8.23 -17.02 -10.06
C PRO A 78 -7.28 -16.47 -8.99
N VAL A 79 -7.24 -15.14 -8.87
CA VAL A 79 -6.37 -14.44 -7.94
C VAL A 79 -6.86 -14.68 -6.51
N ASP A 80 -6.14 -15.52 -5.78
CA ASP A 80 -6.32 -15.73 -4.35
C ASP A 80 -5.48 -14.68 -3.60
N TYR A 81 -6.13 -13.59 -3.21
CA TYR A 81 -5.47 -12.45 -2.57
C TYR A 81 -4.88 -12.81 -1.20
N ASP A 82 -5.46 -13.76 -0.48
CA ASP A 82 -4.94 -14.24 0.80
C ASP A 82 -3.64 -15.05 0.59
N ARG A 83 -3.59 -15.81 -0.50
CA ARG A 83 -2.40 -16.57 -0.92
C ARG A 83 -1.29 -15.69 -1.51
N ILE A 84 -1.60 -14.53 -2.09
CA ILE A 84 -0.59 -13.55 -2.52
C ILE A 84 0.22 -13.03 -1.32
N LEU A 85 -0.40 -12.93 -0.14
CA LEU A 85 0.24 -12.46 1.09
C LEU A 85 1.14 -13.53 1.72
N GLU A 86 0.82 -14.82 1.57
CA GLU A 86 1.65 -15.93 2.06
C GLU A 86 2.87 -16.20 1.16
N VAL A 87 2.88 -15.68 -0.07
CA VAL A 87 4.00 -15.82 -1.01
C VAL A 87 4.97 -14.66 -0.81
N GLU A 88 5.47 -14.53 0.42
CA GLU A 88 6.33 -13.39 0.80
C GLU A 88 7.79 -13.56 0.35
N GLU A 89 8.23 -14.73 -0.12
CA GLU A 89 9.64 -14.93 -0.51
C GLU A 89 9.88 -15.83 -1.74
N SER A 90 8.85 -16.46 -2.34
CA SER A 90 9.08 -17.49 -3.38
C SER A 90 8.74 -17.10 -4.82
N ILE A 91 8.19 -15.90 -5.08
CA ILE A 91 8.15 -15.38 -6.45
C ILE A 91 9.53 -14.79 -6.75
N PHE A 92 10.42 -15.65 -7.22
CA PHE A 92 11.57 -15.21 -8.01
C PHE A 92 11.07 -14.20 -9.03
N ARG A 93 11.37 -12.92 -8.79
CA ARG A 93 11.06 -11.74 -9.62
C ARG A 93 11.37 -12.09 -11.08
N PRO A 94 10.37 -12.55 -11.84
CA PRO A 94 10.66 -13.34 -13.00
C PRO A 94 11.19 -12.39 -14.07
N THR A 95 12.36 -12.70 -14.60
CA THR A 95 12.92 -11.99 -15.74
C THR A 95 12.70 -12.83 -16.99
N GLN A 96 12.38 -12.18 -18.10
CA GLN A 96 12.40 -12.82 -19.41
C GLN A 96 13.69 -12.45 -20.12
N HIS A 97 14.37 -13.47 -20.66
CA HIS A 97 15.51 -13.23 -21.53
C HIS A 97 15.02 -12.74 -22.90
N ASN A 98 15.31 -11.48 -23.24
CA ASN A 98 14.92 -10.86 -24.50
C ASN A 98 16.13 -10.18 -25.15
N LYS A 99 16.50 -10.62 -26.36
CA LYS A 99 17.63 -10.08 -27.14
C LYS A 99 18.94 -9.94 -26.35
N GLY A 100 19.31 -10.95 -25.56
CA GLY A 100 20.56 -10.96 -24.80
C GLY A 100 20.53 -10.17 -23.49
N ARG A 101 19.37 -9.67 -23.07
CA ARG A 101 19.17 -8.97 -21.80
C ARG A 101 18.06 -9.63 -20.99
N ASP A 102 18.23 -9.66 -19.68
CA ASP A 102 17.17 -10.03 -18.76
C ASP A 102 16.27 -8.82 -18.54
N VAL A 103 14.98 -9.00 -18.78
CA VAL A 103 13.97 -7.94 -18.71
C VAL A 103 12.98 -8.29 -17.61
N PRO A 104 12.65 -7.37 -16.67
CA PRO A 104 11.64 -7.62 -15.66
C PRO A 104 10.29 -7.97 -16.29
N LEU A 105 9.65 -9.06 -15.86
CA LEU A 105 8.27 -9.34 -16.22
C LEU A 105 7.33 -8.56 -15.31
N ILE A 106 6.37 -7.88 -15.92
CA ILE A 106 5.33 -7.16 -15.20
C ILE A 106 4.10 -8.06 -15.12
N THR A 107 3.59 -8.28 -13.92
CA THR A 107 2.40 -9.11 -13.69
C THR A 107 1.15 -8.22 -13.83
N PRO A 108 0.11 -8.57 -14.60
CA PRO A 108 -1.14 -7.80 -14.63
C PRO A 108 -1.89 -7.82 -13.28
N LEU A 109 -1.38 -8.55 -12.29
CA LEU A 109 -1.84 -8.55 -10.90
C LEU A 109 -1.85 -7.13 -10.29
N PHE A 110 -0.95 -6.23 -10.71
CA PHE A 110 -1.00 -4.83 -10.23
C PHE A 110 -2.32 -4.13 -10.59
N ILE A 111 -3.01 -4.52 -11.68
CA ILE A 111 -4.30 -3.93 -12.07
C ILE A 111 -5.34 -4.32 -11.02
N PHE A 112 -5.42 -5.61 -10.71
CA PHE A 112 -6.32 -6.14 -9.69
C PHE A 112 -6.01 -5.57 -8.32
N LEU A 113 -4.73 -5.55 -7.93
CA LEU A 113 -4.28 -4.96 -6.68
C LEU A 113 -4.61 -3.46 -6.60
N THR A 114 -4.39 -2.71 -7.69
CA THR A 114 -4.76 -1.29 -7.77
C THR A 114 -6.26 -1.12 -7.54
N LEU A 115 -7.10 -1.87 -8.24
CA LEU A 115 -8.56 -1.78 -8.11
C LEU A 115 -9.02 -2.18 -6.71
N HIS A 116 -8.43 -3.25 -6.15
CA HIS A 116 -8.72 -3.73 -4.80
C HIS A 116 -8.43 -2.66 -3.75
N ILE A 117 -7.23 -2.07 -3.77
CA ILE A 117 -6.84 -1.01 -2.82
C ILE A 117 -7.74 0.22 -2.94
N LEU A 118 -8.14 0.59 -4.17
CA LEU A 118 -9.08 1.69 -4.37
C LEU A 118 -10.47 1.34 -3.85
N GLY A 119 -10.92 0.09 -3.97
CA GLY A 119 -12.14 -0.41 -3.32
C GLY A 119 -12.06 -0.32 -1.80
N LEU A 120 -10.96 -0.77 -1.19
CA LEU A 120 -10.72 -0.63 0.25
C LEU A 120 -10.71 0.84 0.70
N GLN A 121 -10.21 1.75 -0.13
CA GLN A 121 -10.27 3.19 0.13
C GLN A 121 -11.72 3.72 0.14
N GLU A 122 -12.58 3.20 -0.73
CA GLU A 122 -14.00 3.58 -0.77
C GLU A 122 -14.77 3.00 0.42
N GLU A 123 -14.47 1.77 0.81
CA GLU A 123 -15.05 1.15 2.01
C GLU A 123 -14.66 1.90 3.30
N GLY A 124 -13.40 2.34 3.40
CA GLY A 124 -12.88 3.02 4.57
C GLY A 124 -12.70 2.11 5.79
N PHE A 125 -12.18 2.71 6.85
CA PHE A 125 -11.87 2.01 8.09
C PHE A 125 -12.97 2.22 9.16
N PRO A 126 -13.12 1.30 10.13
CA PRO A 126 -14.01 1.53 11.26
C PRO A 126 -13.70 2.88 11.95
N PRO A 127 -14.73 3.68 12.34
CA PRO A 127 -14.53 5.01 12.94
C PRO A 127 -13.61 5.02 14.17
N LYS A 128 -13.53 3.89 14.89
CA LYS A 128 -12.65 3.70 16.05
C LYS A 128 -11.21 4.13 15.78
N TRP A 129 -10.70 3.91 14.57
CA TRP A 129 -9.30 4.22 14.24
C TRP A 129 -9.02 5.71 14.19
N LEU A 130 -9.96 6.50 13.66
CA LEU A 130 -9.86 7.95 13.70
C LEU A 130 -9.99 8.47 15.14
N SER A 131 -10.90 7.90 15.93
CA SER A 131 -11.05 8.25 17.34
C SER A 131 -9.79 7.95 18.16
N LEU A 132 -9.12 6.82 17.90
CA LEU A 132 -7.86 6.47 18.57
C LEU A 132 -6.74 7.42 18.14
N TRP A 133 -6.66 7.78 16.85
CA TRP A 133 -5.70 8.78 16.37
C TRP A 133 -5.91 10.15 17.03
N ASP A 134 -7.15 10.62 17.14
CA ASP A 134 -7.48 11.88 17.80
C ASP A 134 -7.21 11.84 19.31
N ARG A 135 -7.36 10.67 19.94
CA ARG A 135 -7.07 10.45 21.36
C ARG A 135 -5.56 10.49 21.63
N PHE A 136 -4.78 9.69 20.91
CA PHE A 136 -3.36 9.50 21.18
C PHE A 136 -2.47 10.57 20.56
N LYS A 137 -2.98 11.27 19.54
CA LYS A 137 -2.26 12.32 18.80
C LYS A 137 -0.81 11.93 18.48
N PRO A 138 -0.60 10.86 17.68
CA PRO A 138 0.73 10.41 17.31
C PRO A 138 1.62 11.53 16.76
N ASP A 139 2.94 11.36 16.90
CA ASP A 139 3.93 12.34 16.45
C ASP A 139 3.73 12.67 14.95
N LYS A 140 3.89 13.95 14.61
CA LYS A 140 3.82 14.46 13.24
C LYS A 140 4.79 13.79 12.27
N LYS A 141 5.86 13.13 12.74
CA LYS A 141 6.74 12.30 11.91
C LYS A 141 6.00 11.14 11.23
N PHE A 142 4.92 10.66 11.84
CA PHE A 142 4.01 9.64 11.28
C PHE A 142 2.84 10.24 10.50
N CYS A 143 2.91 11.52 10.18
CA CYS A 143 2.04 12.09 9.16
C CYS A 143 2.76 11.94 7.81
N TYR A 144 2.20 11.12 6.92
CA TYR A 144 2.70 11.03 5.55
C TYR A 144 2.69 12.43 4.92
N SER A 145 3.88 12.91 4.56
CA SER A 145 4.01 14.07 3.69
C SER A 145 4.27 13.60 2.28
N PHE A 146 3.50 14.11 1.33
CA PHE A 146 3.84 13.96 -0.08
C PHE A 146 5.25 14.53 -0.29
N PRO A 147 6.18 13.76 -0.88
CA PRO A 147 7.36 14.35 -1.47
C PRO A 147 6.86 15.33 -2.54
N ASN A 148 7.21 16.61 -2.42
CA ASN A 148 6.74 17.64 -3.35
C ASN A 148 7.09 17.30 -4.81
N ASP A 149 6.22 17.77 -5.72
CA ASP A 149 6.18 17.58 -7.18
C ASP A 149 5.61 16.24 -7.72
N LYS A 150 4.54 15.70 -7.11
CA LYS A 150 3.71 14.62 -7.68
C LYS A 150 2.21 14.99 -7.73
N PRO A 151 1.44 14.45 -8.71
CA PRO A 151 0.09 14.92 -9.11
C PRO A 151 -1.07 14.65 -8.13
N LEU A 152 -0.81 14.12 -6.93
CA LEU A 152 -1.86 13.69 -6.00
C LEU A 152 -1.92 14.60 -4.77
N LYS A 153 -3.10 15.12 -4.48
CA LYS A 153 -3.41 15.86 -3.26
C LYS A 153 -3.70 14.88 -2.13
N GLN A 154 -3.34 15.22 -0.90
CA GLN A 154 -3.62 14.40 0.30
C GLN A 154 -5.09 13.97 0.42
N LYS A 155 -6.03 14.84 0.07
CA LYS A 155 -7.46 14.54 0.03
C LYS A 155 -7.84 13.38 -0.92
N GLU A 156 -7.05 13.13 -1.96
CA GLU A 156 -7.31 12.08 -2.96
C GLU A 156 -6.96 10.69 -2.43
N ILE A 157 -6.10 10.62 -1.42
CA ILE A 157 -5.65 9.39 -0.78
C ILE A 157 -5.98 9.39 0.72
N ALA A 158 -6.91 10.22 1.15
CA ALA A 158 -7.22 10.34 2.57
C ALA A 158 -7.90 9.07 3.10
N ILE A 159 -7.57 8.70 4.34
CA ILE A 159 -8.27 7.65 5.09
C ILE A 159 -9.66 8.17 5.40
N LYS A 160 -10.67 7.33 5.19
CA LYS A 160 -12.06 7.62 5.48
C LYS A 160 -12.57 6.68 6.55
N ASP A 161 -13.54 7.11 7.34
CA ASP A 161 -14.32 6.18 8.13
C ASP A 161 -15.41 5.49 7.29
N LYS A 162 -15.97 4.41 7.84
CA LYS A 162 -17.15 3.70 7.28
C LYS A 162 -18.47 4.51 7.32
N GLY A 163 -18.40 5.85 7.46
CA GLY A 163 -19.51 6.80 7.39
C GLY A 163 -19.24 7.99 6.45
N GLY A 164 -18.08 8.01 5.78
CA GLY A 164 -17.70 9.05 4.82
C GLY A 164 -16.93 10.25 5.40
N ALA A 165 -16.64 10.28 6.70
CA ALA A 165 -15.77 11.29 7.28
C ALA A 165 -14.34 11.08 6.80
N VAL A 166 -13.70 12.15 6.34
CA VAL A 166 -12.36 12.11 5.74
C VAL A 166 -11.34 12.64 6.72
N TRP A 167 -10.30 11.84 6.99
CA TRP A 167 -9.14 12.29 7.74
C TRP A 167 -8.10 12.93 6.82
N VAL A 168 -8.09 14.26 6.81
CA VAL A 168 -7.05 15.07 6.18
C VAL A 168 -6.26 15.75 7.30
N ARG A 169 -4.93 15.74 7.20
CA ARG A 169 -4.06 16.49 8.12
C ARG A 169 -4.55 17.93 8.22
N ARG A 170 -4.82 18.39 9.45
CA ARG A 170 -5.00 19.82 9.76
C ARG A 170 -3.66 20.47 10.08
#